data_AF-A0A3D5ECS5-F1
#
_entry.id   AF-A0A3D5ECS5-F1
#
_cell.length_a   1.000
_cell.length_b   1.000
_cell.length_c   1.000
_cell.angle_alpha   90.00
_cell.angle_beta   90.00
_cell.angle_gamma   90.00
#
_symmetry.space_group_name_H-M   'P 1'
#
loop_
_entity.id
_entity.type
_entity.pdbx_description
1 polymer ?
#
loop_
_entity_poly.entity_id
_entity_poly.type
_entity_poly.pdbx_seq_one_letter_code
_entity_poly.pdbx_strand_id
1 'polypeptide(L)'
;MNTLEELQAGSLQGCTRLQLVAELTEFPKEIYTLADTLEILDLSNNQLSDLPDDFYKLKNLKRLFLSFNQFKHIPDVLRECPNLIMVAFKGNQITEFKAHCLPTRIEWLILTDNQIPSLPDTFGEYSKLKKLALAGNQLTHLPVSMANCKELELIRLSANKLTKIEDWLLALPKLAWLAFSGNDLNRSTSLHCELFSQIALDEIDVKKQVGQGASGVIHLANWHQRPVALKLFKGEITSDGYPLDELNCCLKASEHPNLIKALGYVDEESQLGLVMELISKEFSNLGLPPSLATCTRDTFEDNCQYAPEMVLKIVKQMASTLAHLHQKQVSHGDIYAHNSMINSQGDLLFGDFGAATDLSMLTPDQQQLLEGIEVRALGYFIDDLLTVVTEQNDITKMLADIAQECLVLNSEKRPRLSELVSRL
;
A
#
# COMPACT_ATOMS: atom_id res chain seq x y z
N MET A 1 -16.05 5.91 17.91
CA MET A 1 -15.47 4.97 18.89
C MET A 1 -16.56 4.68 19.91
N ASN A 2 -16.89 3.42 20.14
CA ASN A 2 -17.89 3.01 21.13
C ASN A 2 -17.20 2.76 22.48
N THR A 3 -17.97 2.75 23.57
CA THR A 3 -17.44 2.42 24.90
C THR A 3 -17.90 1.06 25.39
N LEU A 4 -17.17 0.50 26.35
CA LEU A 4 -17.54 -0.76 26.98
C LEU A 4 -18.84 -0.61 27.80
N GLU A 5 -19.05 0.55 28.41
CA GLU A 5 -20.27 0.87 29.15
C GLU A 5 -21.49 0.93 28.23
N GLU A 6 -21.38 1.50 27.03
CA GLU A 6 -22.46 1.51 26.02
C GLU A 6 -22.86 0.08 25.63
N LEU A 7 -21.86 -0.79 25.45
CA LEU A 7 -22.07 -2.21 25.14
C LEU A 7 -22.75 -2.95 26.30
N GLN A 8 -22.25 -2.77 27.53
CA GLN A 8 -22.80 -3.39 28.74
C GLN A 8 -24.21 -2.91 29.07
N ALA A 9 -24.52 -1.65 28.78
CA ALA A 9 -25.85 -1.08 28.93
C ALA A 9 -26.84 -1.53 27.83
N GLY A 10 -26.38 -2.29 26.82
CA GLY A 10 -27.21 -2.73 25.69
C GLY A 10 -27.57 -1.60 24.71
N SER A 11 -26.92 -0.44 24.79
CA SER A 11 -27.23 0.74 23.95
C SER A 11 -26.81 0.54 22.49
N LEU A 12 -26.00 -0.47 22.21
CA LEU A 12 -25.48 -0.81 20.88
C LEU A 12 -26.27 -1.91 20.17
N GLN A 13 -27.41 -2.34 20.72
CA GLN A 13 -28.20 -3.43 20.15
C GLN A 13 -28.58 -3.14 18.69
N GLY A 14 -28.34 -4.12 17.81
CA GLY A 14 -28.65 -4.01 16.39
C GLY A 14 -27.57 -3.30 15.56
N CYS A 15 -26.47 -2.83 16.16
CA CYS A 15 -25.40 -2.24 15.39
C CYS A 15 -24.72 -3.27 14.46
N THR A 16 -24.28 -2.80 13.29
CA THR A 16 -23.54 -3.61 12.31
C THR A 16 -22.02 -3.40 12.41
N ARG A 17 -21.59 -2.36 13.12
CA ARG A 17 -20.19 -2.02 13.34
C ARG A 17 -19.96 -1.68 14.81
N LEU A 18 -18.97 -2.33 15.41
CA LEU A 18 -18.51 -2.07 16.76
C LEU A 18 -17.00 -1.75 16.73
N GLN A 19 -16.59 -0.69 17.42
CA GLN A 19 -15.19 -0.38 17.66
C GLN A 19 -14.97 -0.14 19.15
N LEU A 20 -14.09 -0.93 19.79
CA LEU A 20 -13.72 -0.78 21.20
C LEU A 20 -12.20 -0.60 21.36
N VAL A 21 -11.81 0.45 22.07
CA VAL A 21 -10.44 0.71 22.51
C VAL A 21 -10.51 1.03 23.99
N ALA A 22 -10.26 0.03 24.82
CA ALA A 22 -10.50 0.08 26.26
C ALA A 22 -9.48 -0.76 27.05
N GLU A 23 -8.25 -0.85 26.53
CA GLU A 23 -7.16 -1.64 27.12
C GLU A 23 -7.55 -3.11 27.36
N LEU A 24 -8.40 -3.68 26.48
CA LEU A 24 -8.98 -5.01 26.67
C LEU A 24 -7.90 -6.09 26.72
N THR A 25 -7.82 -6.83 27.83
CA THR A 25 -6.95 -8.02 27.96
C THR A 25 -7.67 -9.31 27.58
N GLU A 26 -9.00 -9.29 27.60
CA GLU A 26 -9.87 -10.41 27.24
C GLU A 26 -11.00 -9.94 26.31
N PHE A 27 -11.55 -10.86 25.52
CA PHE A 27 -12.70 -10.59 24.66
C PHE A 27 -13.96 -10.30 25.50
N PRO A 28 -14.61 -9.13 25.35
CA PRO A 28 -15.85 -8.82 26.07
C PRO A 28 -17.01 -9.71 25.59
N LYS A 29 -17.52 -10.57 26.48
CA LYS A 29 -18.60 -11.53 26.14
C LYS A 29 -19.90 -10.82 25.75
N GLU A 30 -20.09 -9.58 26.17
CA GLU A 30 -21.23 -8.73 25.83
C GLU A 30 -21.32 -8.47 24.32
N ILE A 31 -20.22 -8.59 23.57
CA ILE A 31 -20.23 -8.50 22.09
C ILE A 31 -21.16 -9.55 21.49
N TYR A 32 -21.36 -10.69 22.16
CA TYR A 32 -22.30 -11.72 21.69
C TYR A 32 -23.77 -11.29 21.69
N THR A 33 -24.13 -10.21 22.40
CA THR A 33 -25.47 -9.61 22.31
C THR A 33 -25.77 -9.07 20.91
N LEU A 34 -24.72 -8.82 20.12
CA LEU A 34 -24.76 -8.29 18.76
C LEU A 34 -24.58 -9.37 17.69
N ALA A 35 -24.53 -10.66 18.06
CA ALA A 35 -24.20 -11.76 17.14
C ALA A 35 -25.10 -11.82 15.89
N ASP A 36 -26.35 -11.37 16.01
CA ASP A 36 -27.34 -11.38 14.94
C ASP A 36 -27.19 -10.20 13.94
N THR A 37 -26.42 -9.16 14.26
CA THR A 37 -26.29 -7.96 13.41
C THR A 37 -24.85 -7.54 13.10
N LEU A 38 -23.88 -7.91 13.93
CA LEU A 38 -22.51 -7.42 13.82
C LEU A 38 -21.80 -7.96 12.57
N GLU A 39 -21.40 -7.04 11.69
CA GLU A 39 -20.66 -7.36 10.46
C GLU A 39 -19.19 -6.90 10.51
N ILE A 40 -18.90 -5.84 11.28
CA ILE A 40 -17.57 -5.25 11.39
C ILE A 40 -17.22 -5.11 12.87
N LEU A 41 -16.13 -5.77 13.28
CA LEU A 41 -15.61 -5.70 14.64
C LEU A 41 -14.18 -5.15 14.61
N ASP A 42 -13.95 -4.04 15.27
CA ASP A 42 -12.64 -3.44 15.47
C ASP A 42 -12.27 -3.43 16.96
N LEU A 43 -11.28 -4.26 17.30
CA LEU A 43 -10.67 -4.37 18.62
C LEU A 43 -9.19 -3.97 18.56
N SER A 44 -8.80 -3.13 17.60
CA SER A 44 -7.42 -2.68 17.47
C SER A 44 -7.00 -1.79 18.64
N ASN A 45 -5.71 -1.73 18.96
CA ASN A 45 -5.15 -0.95 20.08
C ASN A 45 -5.68 -1.41 21.46
N ASN A 46 -5.70 -2.72 21.67
CA ASN A 46 -5.98 -3.33 22.97
C ASN A 46 -4.81 -4.24 23.40
N GLN A 47 -5.03 -5.13 24.35
CA GLN A 47 -4.03 -6.03 24.91
C GLN A 47 -4.44 -7.50 24.73
N LEU A 48 -5.25 -7.81 23.71
CA LEU A 48 -5.75 -9.16 23.47
C LEU A 48 -4.62 -10.07 22.97
N SER A 49 -4.53 -11.27 23.53
CA SER A 49 -3.58 -12.29 23.06
C SER A 49 -4.25 -13.46 22.35
N ASP A 50 -5.57 -13.59 22.46
CA ASP A 50 -6.36 -14.68 21.87
C ASP A 50 -7.85 -14.27 21.69
N LEU A 51 -8.63 -15.13 21.03
CA LEU A 51 -10.08 -15.06 20.92
C LEU A 51 -10.72 -16.30 21.57
N PRO A 52 -11.94 -16.19 22.12
CA PRO A 52 -12.60 -17.31 22.77
C PRO A 52 -13.01 -18.41 21.77
N ASP A 53 -13.04 -19.67 22.21
CA ASP A 53 -13.43 -20.84 21.39
C ASP A 53 -14.81 -20.72 20.75
N ASP A 54 -15.70 -19.89 21.33
CA ASP A 54 -17.05 -19.66 20.83
C ASP A 54 -17.20 -18.39 19.97
N PHE A 55 -16.08 -17.79 19.53
CA PHE A 55 -16.07 -16.59 18.68
C PHE A 55 -16.85 -16.78 17.36
N TYR A 56 -16.92 -18.01 16.85
CA TYR A 56 -17.71 -18.39 15.67
C TYR A 56 -19.21 -18.08 15.79
N LYS A 57 -19.72 -17.78 17.00
CA LYS A 57 -21.10 -17.31 17.23
C LYS A 57 -21.41 -16.00 16.51
N LEU A 58 -20.41 -15.16 16.21
CA LEU A 58 -20.56 -13.95 15.41
C LEU A 58 -20.71 -14.29 13.92
N LYS A 59 -21.79 -14.98 13.57
CA LYS A 59 -22.00 -15.60 12.25
C LYS A 59 -22.06 -14.60 11.11
N ASN A 60 -22.45 -13.35 11.38
CA ASN A 60 -22.55 -12.28 10.38
C ASN A 60 -21.25 -11.49 10.21
N LEU A 61 -20.21 -11.78 11.03
CA LEU A 61 -18.96 -11.04 10.99
C LEU A 61 -18.25 -11.25 9.66
N LYS A 62 -18.00 -10.14 8.95
CA LYS A 62 -17.30 -10.09 7.66
C LYS A 62 -15.89 -9.55 7.81
N ARG A 63 -15.67 -8.63 8.75
CA ARG A 63 -14.41 -7.89 8.90
C ARG A 63 -13.99 -7.80 10.35
N LEU A 64 -12.75 -8.21 10.62
CA LEU A 64 -12.18 -8.24 11.95
C LEU A 64 -10.85 -7.50 12.01
N PHE A 65 -10.74 -6.49 12.86
CA PHE A 65 -9.52 -5.74 13.09
C PHE A 65 -9.00 -6.00 14.50
N LEU A 66 -7.78 -6.51 14.58
CA LEU A 66 -7.04 -6.91 15.79
C LEU A 66 -5.64 -6.30 15.78
N SER A 67 -5.46 -5.16 15.12
CA SER A 67 -4.14 -4.53 14.99
C SER A 67 -3.68 -3.95 16.33
N PHE A 68 -2.38 -3.90 16.58
CA PHE A 68 -1.79 -3.37 17.81
C PHE A 68 -2.39 -4.04 19.06
N ASN A 69 -2.21 -5.36 19.13
CA ASN A 69 -2.58 -6.22 20.25
C ASN A 69 -1.36 -7.11 20.62
N GLN A 70 -1.58 -8.21 21.34
CA GLN A 70 -0.53 -9.11 21.85
C GLN A 70 -0.63 -10.53 21.24
N PHE A 71 -1.25 -10.68 20.06
CA PHE A 71 -1.39 -11.99 19.41
C PHE A 71 -0.02 -12.57 19.03
N LYS A 72 0.23 -13.82 19.43
CA LYS A 72 1.44 -14.59 19.07
C LYS A 72 1.21 -15.62 17.97
N HIS A 73 -0.06 -15.86 17.65
CA HIS A 73 -0.53 -16.77 16.62
C HIS A 73 -1.88 -16.24 16.09
N ILE A 74 -2.35 -16.78 14.97
CA ILE A 74 -3.71 -16.53 14.49
C ILE A 74 -4.65 -17.51 15.22
N PRO A 75 -5.68 -17.05 15.95
CA PRO A 75 -6.60 -17.93 16.67
C PRO A 75 -7.32 -18.90 15.74
N ASP A 76 -7.23 -20.19 16.05
CA ASP A 76 -7.77 -21.26 15.19
C ASP A 76 -9.30 -21.14 15.02
N VAL A 77 -10.02 -20.55 15.99
CA VAL A 77 -11.47 -20.31 15.92
C VAL A 77 -11.90 -19.49 14.70
N LEU A 78 -11.02 -18.65 14.15
CA LEU A 78 -11.34 -17.81 12.98
C LEU A 78 -11.69 -18.64 11.74
N ARG A 79 -11.14 -19.85 11.60
CA ARG A 79 -11.47 -20.75 10.49
C ARG A 79 -12.96 -21.14 10.45
N GLU A 80 -13.63 -21.10 11.60
CA GLU A 80 -15.03 -21.47 11.77
C GLU A 80 -15.98 -20.29 11.53
N CYS A 81 -15.46 -19.07 11.29
CA CYS A 81 -16.28 -17.89 10.99
C CYS A 81 -16.74 -17.92 9.52
N PRO A 82 -18.02 -18.23 9.24
CA PRO A 82 -18.44 -18.57 7.89
C PRO A 82 -18.45 -17.37 6.95
N ASN A 83 -18.58 -16.13 7.43
CA ASN A 83 -18.70 -14.96 6.57
C ASN A 83 -17.46 -14.05 6.60
N LEU A 84 -16.40 -14.45 7.30
CA LEU A 84 -15.20 -13.65 7.46
C LEU A 84 -14.42 -13.59 6.15
N ILE A 85 -14.25 -12.39 5.62
CA ILE A 85 -13.54 -12.11 4.36
C ILE A 85 -12.32 -11.21 4.55
N MET A 86 -12.22 -10.52 5.69
CA MET A 86 -11.14 -9.59 5.98
C MET A 86 -10.67 -9.73 7.43
N VAL A 87 -9.36 -9.86 7.62
CA VAL A 87 -8.74 -9.89 8.95
C VAL A 87 -7.46 -9.06 8.97
N ALA A 88 -7.28 -8.26 10.01
CA ALA A 88 -6.08 -7.45 10.20
C ALA A 88 -5.44 -7.65 11.57
N PHE A 89 -4.16 -8.02 11.57
CA PHE A 89 -3.30 -8.25 12.74
C PHE A 89 -2.03 -7.37 12.70
N LYS A 90 -2.09 -6.16 12.12
CA LYS A 90 -0.92 -5.29 12.03
C LYS A 90 -0.30 -5.02 13.42
N GLY A 91 1.01 -5.04 13.58
CA GLY A 91 1.67 -4.66 14.84
C GLY A 91 1.36 -5.61 15.99
N ASN A 92 1.45 -6.91 15.74
CA ASN A 92 1.32 -7.96 16.76
C ASN A 92 2.67 -8.70 16.90
N GLN A 93 2.68 -9.84 17.59
CA GLN A 93 3.87 -10.65 17.85
C GLN A 93 3.73 -12.04 17.22
N ILE A 94 3.02 -12.15 16.08
CA ILE A 94 2.72 -13.43 15.46
C ILE A 94 4.02 -14.08 14.98
N THR A 95 4.33 -15.26 15.53
CA THR A 95 5.53 -16.04 15.20
C THR A 95 5.23 -17.28 14.37
N GLU A 96 3.95 -17.61 14.19
CA GLU A 96 3.51 -18.79 13.45
C GLU A 96 2.22 -18.49 12.67
N PHE A 97 2.22 -18.81 11.38
CA PHE A 97 1.01 -18.92 10.55
C PHE A 97 0.70 -20.41 10.34
N LYS A 98 -0.23 -20.98 11.09
CA LYS A 98 -0.61 -22.40 10.97
C LYS A 98 -1.40 -22.66 9.69
N ALA A 99 -1.26 -23.87 9.14
CA ALA A 99 -2.10 -24.32 8.04
C ALA A 99 -3.60 -24.29 8.45
N HIS A 100 -4.44 -23.73 7.58
CA HIS A 100 -5.90 -23.67 7.74
C HIS A 100 -6.41 -22.94 9.00
N CYS A 101 -5.64 -21.97 9.54
CA CYS A 101 -6.07 -21.13 10.67
C CYS A 101 -7.12 -20.05 10.31
N LEU A 102 -7.37 -19.85 9.01
CA LEU A 102 -8.34 -18.89 8.47
C LEU A 102 -9.27 -19.55 7.45
N PRO A 103 -10.47 -19.00 7.22
CA PRO A 103 -11.37 -19.45 6.17
C PRO A 103 -10.74 -19.28 4.77
N THR A 104 -10.97 -20.22 3.85
CA THR A 104 -10.43 -20.15 2.47
C THR A 104 -11.04 -19.03 1.62
N ARG A 105 -12.09 -18.36 2.13
CA ARG A 105 -12.77 -17.23 1.47
C ARG A 105 -12.16 -15.86 1.80
N ILE A 106 -11.10 -15.80 2.61
CA ILE A 106 -10.44 -14.53 2.93
C ILE A 106 -10.00 -13.84 1.63
N GLU A 107 -10.40 -12.57 1.50
CA GLU A 107 -10.05 -11.69 0.39
C GLU A 107 -8.98 -10.67 0.80
N TRP A 108 -8.92 -10.31 2.08
CA TRP A 108 -7.99 -9.31 2.59
C TRP A 108 -7.36 -9.73 3.92
N LEU A 109 -6.04 -9.91 3.90
CA LEU A 109 -5.25 -10.28 5.07
C LEU A 109 -4.13 -9.26 5.32
N ILE A 110 -4.14 -8.63 6.50
CA ILE A 110 -3.07 -7.74 6.96
C ILE A 110 -2.31 -8.40 8.11
N LEU A 111 -1.02 -8.63 7.90
CA LEU A 111 -0.06 -9.21 8.86
C LEU A 111 1.21 -8.36 8.97
N THR A 112 1.16 -7.10 8.52
CA THR A 112 2.27 -6.15 8.60
C THR A 112 2.81 -6.04 10.03
N ASP A 113 4.13 -5.93 10.19
CA ASP A 113 4.79 -5.73 11.49
C ASP A 113 4.45 -6.86 12.48
N ASN A 114 4.96 -8.05 12.16
CA ASN A 114 4.86 -9.27 12.96
C ASN A 114 6.21 -10.01 12.90
N GLN A 115 6.27 -11.27 13.33
CA GLN A 115 7.51 -12.04 13.43
C GLN A 115 7.43 -13.36 12.65
N ILE A 116 6.65 -13.40 11.56
CA ILE A 116 6.35 -14.63 10.82
C ILE A 116 7.59 -15.04 9.99
N PRO A 117 8.19 -16.23 10.24
CA PRO A 117 9.39 -16.68 9.53
C PRO A 117 9.09 -17.37 8.19
N SER A 118 7.89 -17.93 8.05
CA SER A 118 7.45 -18.68 6.87
C SER A 118 5.92 -18.77 6.82
N LEU A 119 5.38 -18.97 5.62
CA LEU A 119 3.99 -19.34 5.38
C LEU A 119 3.90 -20.86 5.09
N PRO A 120 2.78 -21.53 5.41
CA PRO A 120 2.63 -22.96 5.17
C PRO A 120 2.53 -23.29 3.67
N ASP A 121 2.92 -24.50 3.28
CA ASP A 121 2.81 -24.98 1.90
C ASP A 121 1.36 -25.02 1.38
N THR A 122 0.36 -24.95 2.26
CA THR A 122 -1.07 -24.86 1.90
C THR A 122 -1.57 -23.44 1.70
N PHE A 123 -0.73 -22.39 1.81
CA PHE A 123 -1.18 -20.99 1.72
C PHE A 123 -1.88 -20.67 0.38
N GLY A 124 -1.53 -21.38 -0.71
CA GLY A 124 -2.22 -21.30 -1.99
C GLY A 124 -3.71 -21.63 -1.98
N GLU A 125 -4.24 -22.23 -0.92
CA GLU A 125 -5.68 -22.51 -0.75
C GLU A 125 -6.52 -21.23 -0.59
N TYR A 126 -5.90 -20.11 -0.15
CA TYR A 126 -6.52 -18.78 -0.10
C TYR A 126 -6.66 -18.17 -1.51
N SER A 127 -7.30 -18.90 -2.41
CA SER A 127 -7.47 -18.55 -3.83
C SER A 127 -8.34 -17.32 -4.09
N LYS A 128 -9.06 -16.84 -3.07
CA LYS A 128 -9.89 -15.61 -3.10
C LYS A 128 -9.15 -14.37 -2.62
N LEU A 129 -7.90 -14.51 -2.15
CA LEU A 129 -7.12 -13.41 -1.61
C LEU A 129 -6.81 -12.38 -2.70
N LYS A 130 -7.22 -11.13 -2.46
CA LYS A 130 -7.00 -9.95 -3.31
C LYS A 130 -5.90 -9.04 -2.75
N LYS A 131 -5.82 -8.94 -1.42
CA LYS A 131 -4.89 -8.05 -0.73
C LYS A 131 -4.17 -8.76 0.41
N LEU A 132 -2.84 -8.75 0.36
CA LEU A 132 -1.98 -9.39 1.34
C LEU A 132 -0.85 -8.45 1.79
N ALA A 133 -0.88 -8.01 3.04
CA ALA A 133 0.21 -7.21 3.59
C ALA A 133 1.04 -8.02 4.59
N LEU A 134 2.30 -8.25 4.25
CA LEU A 134 3.27 -9.04 5.01
C LEU A 134 4.56 -8.26 5.31
N ALA A 135 4.59 -6.95 5.04
CA ALA A 135 5.77 -6.13 5.28
C ALA A 135 6.19 -6.13 6.75
N GLY A 136 7.49 -6.06 7.04
CA GLY A 136 8.00 -6.11 8.42
C GLY A 136 7.76 -7.47 9.09
N ASN A 137 8.10 -8.55 8.40
CA ASN A 137 8.09 -9.92 8.95
C ASN A 137 9.50 -10.54 8.81
N GLN A 138 9.62 -11.86 8.95
CA GLN A 138 10.89 -12.59 8.86
C GLN A 138 10.90 -13.63 7.74
N LEU A 139 10.07 -13.44 6.72
CA LEU A 139 9.91 -14.39 5.61
C LEU A 139 11.22 -14.55 4.84
N THR A 140 11.66 -15.78 4.67
CA THR A 140 12.88 -16.11 3.90
C THR A 140 12.59 -16.56 2.46
N HIS A 141 11.36 -17.02 2.22
CA HIS A 141 10.84 -17.47 0.93
C HIS A 141 9.30 -17.42 0.96
N LEU A 142 8.70 -17.50 -0.22
CA LEU A 142 7.25 -17.68 -0.38
C LEU A 142 6.94 -19.12 -0.83
N PRO A 143 5.92 -19.80 -0.26
CA PRO A 143 5.57 -21.15 -0.66
C PRO A 143 5.06 -21.19 -2.10
N VAL A 144 5.51 -22.17 -2.89
CA VAL A 144 5.18 -22.29 -4.32
C VAL A 144 3.67 -22.40 -4.59
N SER A 145 2.89 -22.88 -3.61
CA SER A 145 1.44 -22.97 -3.71
C SER A 145 0.75 -21.61 -3.89
N MET A 146 1.39 -20.50 -3.48
CA MET A 146 0.87 -19.15 -3.68
C MET A 146 0.69 -18.77 -5.16
N ALA A 147 1.27 -19.52 -6.10
CA ALA A 147 0.92 -19.43 -7.51
C ALA A 147 -0.58 -19.67 -7.79
N ASN A 148 -1.31 -20.29 -6.85
CA ASN A 148 -2.76 -20.50 -6.91
C ASN A 148 -3.58 -19.28 -6.46
N CYS A 149 -2.96 -18.26 -5.84
CA CYS A 149 -3.62 -17.01 -5.43
C CYS A 149 -3.84 -16.08 -6.64
N LYS A 150 -4.56 -16.57 -7.66
CA LYS A 150 -4.76 -15.88 -8.95
C LYS A 150 -5.62 -14.61 -8.85
N GLU A 151 -6.32 -14.43 -7.74
CA GLU A 151 -7.11 -13.23 -7.43
C GLU A 151 -6.29 -12.11 -6.77
N LEU A 152 -5.01 -12.36 -6.46
CA LEU A 152 -4.17 -11.40 -5.74
C LEU A 152 -3.85 -10.18 -6.62
N GLU A 153 -4.20 -9.00 -6.11
CA GLU A 153 -4.01 -7.71 -6.77
C GLU A 153 -2.93 -6.87 -6.09
N LEU A 154 -2.80 -6.97 -4.77
CA LEU A 154 -1.84 -6.22 -3.97
C LEU A 154 -1.10 -7.14 -3.00
N ILE A 155 0.23 -7.10 -3.03
CA ILE A 155 1.09 -7.74 -2.03
C ILE A 155 2.19 -6.81 -1.52
N ARG A 156 2.34 -6.69 -0.19
CA ARG A 156 3.44 -5.95 0.45
C ARG A 156 4.36 -6.95 1.15
N LEU A 157 5.61 -7.03 0.72
CA LEU A 157 6.65 -7.95 1.19
C LEU A 157 7.89 -7.22 1.73
N SER A 158 7.86 -5.88 1.75
CA SER A 158 9.01 -5.08 2.16
C SER A 158 9.49 -5.41 3.58
N ALA A 159 10.78 -5.20 3.86
CA ALA A 159 11.37 -5.49 5.17
C ALA A 159 11.10 -6.93 5.66
N ASN A 160 11.42 -7.92 4.82
CA ASN A 160 11.50 -9.33 5.17
C ASN A 160 12.95 -9.82 5.00
N LYS A 161 13.17 -11.14 4.88
CA LYS A 161 14.48 -11.78 4.67
C LYS A 161 14.51 -12.58 3.36
N LEU A 162 13.73 -12.15 2.36
CA LEU A 162 13.65 -12.84 1.07
C LEU A 162 15.02 -12.76 0.38
N THR A 163 15.48 -13.87 -0.16
CA THR A 163 16.76 -13.96 -0.90
C THR A 163 16.59 -13.90 -2.41
N LYS A 164 15.34 -13.96 -2.89
CA LYS A 164 14.94 -13.85 -4.29
C LYS A 164 13.47 -13.46 -4.38
N ILE A 165 13.03 -13.07 -5.58
CA ILE A 165 11.63 -12.97 -5.95
C ILE A 165 11.32 -14.07 -6.95
N GLU A 166 10.22 -14.77 -6.72
CA GLU A 166 9.80 -15.92 -7.50
C GLU A 166 9.04 -15.51 -8.77
N ASP A 167 9.37 -16.11 -9.90
CA ASP A 167 8.76 -15.75 -11.20
C ASP A 167 7.24 -15.96 -11.22
N TRP A 168 6.73 -16.95 -10.46
CA TRP A 168 5.28 -17.16 -10.36
C TRP A 168 4.57 -15.97 -9.72
N LEU A 169 5.21 -15.22 -8.82
CA LEU A 169 4.65 -14.04 -8.18
C LEU A 169 4.50 -12.93 -9.21
N LEU A 170 5.55 -12.71 -10.00
CA LEU A 170 5.59 -11.71 -11.06
C LEU A 170 4.62 -12.05 -12.23
N ALA A 171 4.30 -13.33 -12.39
CA ALA A 171 3.35 -13.83 -13.39
C ALA A 171 1.89 -13.91 -12.90
N LEU A 172 1.58 -13.48 -11.66
CA LEU A 172 0.20 -13.51 -11.17
C LEU A 172 -0.72 -12.62 -12.04
N PRO A 173 -1.86 -13.15 -12.51
CA PRO A 173 -2.61 -12.53 -13.60
C PRO A 173 -3.31 -11.22 -13.20
N LYS A 174 -3.54 -11.01 -11.90
CA LYS A 174 -4.25 -9.83 -11.37
C LYS A 174 -3.37 -8.90 -10.55
N LEU A 175 -2.10 -9.23 -10.33
CA LEU A 175 -1.19 -8.44 -9.51
C LEU A 175 -0.89 -7.10 -10.18
N ALA A 176 -1.14 -6.01 -9.45
CA ALA A 176 -0.95 -4.62 -9.87
C ALA A 176 -0.05 -3.84 -8.92
N TRP A 177 -0.07 -4.16 -7.62
CA TRP A 177 0.72 -3.47 -6.61
C TRP A 177 1.61 -4.45 -5.85
N LEU A 178 2.92 -4.30 -6.01
CA LEU A 178 3.94 -5.15 -5.41
C LEU A 178 5.03 -4.27 -4.80
N ALA A 179 5.30 -4.44 -3.51
CA ALA A 179 6.43 -3.83 -2.82
C ALA A 179 7.27 -4.91 -2.14
N PHE A 180 8.58 -4.90 -2.33
CA PHE A 180 9.47 -5.90 -1.74
C PHE A 180 10.87 -5.34 -1.40
N SER A 181 10.98 -4.03 -1.22
CA SER A 181 12.24 -3.38 -0.80
C SER A 181 12.68 -3.84 0.59
N GLY A 182 13.96 -3.72 0.92
CA GLY A 182 14.45 -4.04 2.26
C GLY A 182 14.51 -5.54 2.58
N ASN A 183 14.62 -6.40 1.59
CA ASN A 183 14.86 -7.83 1.76
C ASN A 183 16.35 -8.16 1.59
N ASP A 184 16.80 -9.35 2.01
CA ASP A 184 18.21 -9.76 1.85
C ASP A 184 18.71 -9.67 0.39
N LEU A 185 17.80 -9.78 -0.59
CA LEU A 185 18.11 -9.62 -2.01
C LEU A 185 18.38 -8.17 -2.48
N ASN A 186 17.86 -7.14 -1.77
CA ASN A 186 17.82 -5.76 -2.27
C ASN A 186 17.86 -4.67 -1.19
N ARG A 187 18.13 -5.01 0.08
CA ARG A 187 18.20 -4.06 1.18
C ARG A 187 19.41 -3.16 1.05
N SER A 188 19.16 -1.85 1.10
CA SER A 188 20.20 -0.83 1.15
C SER A 188 20.92 -0.84 2.49
N THR A 189 22.25 -0.70 2.46
CA THR A 189 23.10 -0.55 3.66
C THR A 189 23.70 0.85 3.80
N SER A 190 23.67 1.63 2.72
CA SER A 190 24.14 3.01 2.66
C SER A 190 23.34 3.79 1.61
N LEU A 191 23.45 5.12 1.62
CA LEU A 191 22.97 5.94 0.52
C LEU A 191 23.85 5.77 -0.72
N HIS A 192 23.21 5.70 -1.87
CA HIS A 192 23.85 5.59 -3.17
C HIS A 192 23.39 6.75 -4.06
N CYS A 193 24.02 7.91 -3.89
CA CYS A 193 23.64 9.11 -4.64
C CYS A 193 24.85 9.99 -5.00
N GLU A 194 25.09 10.16 -6.30
CA GLU A 194 26.12 11.07 -6.82
C GLU A 194 25.55 12.41 -7.31
N LEU A 195 24.24 12.46 -7.62
CA LEU A 195 23.59 13.60 -8.26
C LEU A 195 23.10 14.66 -7.29
N PHE A 196 22.82 14.28 -6.04
CA PHE A 196 22.30 15.17 -5.01
C PHE A 196 23.33 15.31 -3.89
N SER A 197 23.40 16.51 -3.32
CA SER A 197 24.29 16.79 -2.19
C SER A 197 23.62 16.46 -0.86
N GLN A 198 24.42 15.98 0.08
CA GLN A 198 24.03 15.94 1.49
C GLN A 198 23.89 17.38 2.00
N ILE A 199 22.81 17.63 2.74
CA ILE A 199 22.51 18.91 3.39
C ILE A 199 22.55 18.64 4.89
N ALA A 200 23.36 19.42 5.62
CA ALA A 200 23.41 19.32 7.07
C ALA A 200 22.09 19.82 7.69
N LEU A 201 21.57 19.12 8.69
CA LEU A 201 20.27 19.43 9.28
C LEU A 201 20.26 20.80 9.95
N ASP A 202 21.41 21.28 10.44
CA ASP A 202 21.59 22.61 11.04
C ASP A 202 21.51 23.77 10.02
N GLU A 203 21.72 23.50 8.73
CA GLU A 203 21.48 24.45 7.64
C GLU A 203 19.98 24.63 7.35
N ILE A 204 19.14 23.74 7.88
CA ILE A 204 17.70 23.70 7.63
C ILE A 204 16.93 24.27 8.83
N ASP A 205 16.32 25.43 8.62
CA ASP A 205 15.45 26.07 9.60
C ASP A 205 14.05 25.44 9.54
N VAL A 206 13.86 24.36 10.29
CA VAL A 206 12.60 23.59 10.38
C VAL A 206 11.51 24.43 11.04
N LYS A 207 10.37 24.59 10.36
CA LYS A 207 9.24 25.39 10.86
C LYS A 207 8.18 24.53 11.50
N LYS A 208 7.18 24.12 10.71
CA LYS A 208 6.00 23.40 11.22
C LYS A 208 5.80 22.12 10.45
N GLN A 209 5.26 21.13 11.13
CA GLN A 209 4.73 19.94 10.48
C GLN A 209 3.58 20.33 9.54
N VAL A 210 3.64 19.84 8.30
CA VAL A 210 2.63 20.05 7.25
C VAL A 210 2.00 18.74 6.79
N GLY A 211 2.62 17.61 7.09
CA GLY A 211 2.08 16.28 6.78
C GLY A 211 2.80 15.20 7.57
N GLN A 212 2.20 14.00 7.61
CA GLN A 212 2.81 12.82 8.22
C GLN A 212 2.31 11.58 7.50
N GLY A 213 3.25 10.75 7.05
CA GLY A 213 2.98 9.45 6.46
C GLY A 213 3.40 8.30 7.37
N ALA A 214 3.34 7.08 6.82
CA ALA A 214 3.86 5.89 7.49
C ALA A 214 5.37 6.01 7.74
N SER A 215 6.13 6.50 6.75
CA SER A 215 7.60 6.52 6.79
C SER A 215 8.25 7.76 7.38
N GLY A 216 7.51 8.86 7.55
CA GLY A 216 8.12 10.10 8.01
C GLY A 216 7.15 11.23 8.32
N VAL A 217 7.70 12.30 8.86
CA VAL A 217 7.01 13.56 9.14
C VAL A 217 7.51 14.61 8.17
N ILE A 218 6.58 15.26 7.47
CA ILE A 218 6.88 16.29 6.48
C ILE A 218 6.73 17.66 7.16
N HIS A 219 7.78 18.46 7.08
CA HIS A 219 7.87 19.80 7.64
C HIS A 219 8.01 20.83 6.54
N LEU A 220 7.38 21.98 6.72
CA LEU A 220 7.81 23.21 6.06
C LEU A 220 9.12 23.64 6.70
N ALA A 221 10.13 23.94 5.89
CA ALA A 221 11.41 24.44 6.35
C ALA A 221 11.98 25.50 5.40
N ASN A 222 13.05 26.18 5.83
CA ASN A 222 13.84 27.04 4.96
C ASN A 222 15.27 26.49 4.85
N TRP A 223 15.77 26.34 3.63
CA TRP A 223 17.16 26.03 3.34
C TRP A 223 17.77 27.19 2.56
N HIS A 224 18.76 27.89 3.12
CA HIS A 224 19.33 29.14 2.58
C HIS A 224 18.28 30.17 2.10
N GLN A 225 17.29 30.47 2.95
CA GLN A 225 16.16 31.38 2.65
C GLN A 225 15.19 30.91 1.54
N ARG A 226 15.40 29.72 0.96
CA ARG A 226 14.44 29.08 0.06
C ARG A 226 13.45 28.23 0.87
N PRO A 227 12.13 28.44 0.74
CA PRO A 227 11.14 27.54 1.32
C PRO A 227 11.23 26.15 0.68
N VAL A 228 11.29 25.11 1.52
CA VAL A 228 11.40 23.70 1.11
C VAL A 228 10.45 22.83 1.93
N ALA A 229 10.17 21.64 1.43
CA ALA A 229 9.55 20.57 2.19
C ALA A 229 10.65 19.61 2.67
N LEU A 230 10.73 19.39 3.99
CA LEU A 230 11.67 18.44 4.60
C LEU A 230 10.89 17.24 5.10
N LYS A 231 11.09 16.07 4.49
CA LYS A 231 10.60 14.80 5.04
C LYS A 231 11.67 14.22 5.95
N LEU A 232 11.41 14.19 7.25
CA LEU A 232 12.23 13.48 8.22
C LEU A 232 11.68 12.08 8.40
N PHE A 233 12.50 11.07 8.11
CA PHE A 233 12.08 9.69 8.25
C PHE A 233 12.04 9.26 9.72
N LYS A 234 11.10 8.36 10.04
CA LYS A 234 11.07 7.68 11.34
C LYS A 234 12.09 6.54 11.29
N GLY A 235 12.88 6.34 12.34
CA GLY A 235 13.91 5.28 12.38
C GLY A 235 13.38 3.84 12.41
N GLU A 236 12.08 3.63 12.20
CA GLU A 236 11.39 2.35 12.29
C GLU A 236 11.06 1.77 10.91
N ILE A 237 10.85 0.45 10.85
CA ILE A 237 10.31 -0.23 9.67
C ILE A 237 8.88 0.25 9.43
N THR A 238 8.55 0.52 8.17
CA THR A 238 7.22 0.98 7.76
C THR A 238 6.45 -0.16 7.11
N SER A 239 5.16 0.06 6.80
CA SER A 239 4.39 -0.88 5.98
C SER A 239 4.97 -1.11 4.58
N ASP A 240 5.89 -0.26 4.16
CA ASP A 240 6.32 -0.15 2.77
C ASP A 240 7.83 -0.36 2.58
N GLY A 241 8.58 -0.43 3.68
CA GLY A 241 10.01 -0.76 3.69
C GLY A 241 10.80 0.06 4.71
N TYR A 242 12.13 0.03 4.57
CA TYR A 242 13.01 0.89 5.36
C TYR A 242 13.11 2.28 4.73
N PRO A 243 13.20 3.35 5.55
CA PRO A 243 13.45 4.70 5.08
C PRO A 243 14.60 4.86 4.09
N LEU A 244 15.70 4.12 4.31
CA LEU A 244 16.88 4.20 3.46
C LEU A 244 16.61 3.69 2.04
N ASP A 245 15.82 2.62 1.91
CA ASP A 245 15.43 2.07 0.61
C ASP A 245 14.52 3.04 -0.14
N GLU A 246 13.54 3.65 0.55
CA GLU A 246 12.68 4.70 -0.02
C GLU A 246 13.52 5.89 -0.50
N LEU A 247 14.44 6.37 0.33
CA LEU A 247 15.30 7.51 0.00
C LEU A 247 16.20 7.21 -1.22
N ASN A 248 16.83 6.03 -1.27
CA ASN A 248 17.63 5.61 -2.42
C ASN A 248 16.80 5.56 -3.70
N CYS A 249 15.60 4.98 -3.67
CA CYS A 249 14.69 4.94 -4.82
C CYS A 249 14.30 6.36 -5.29
N CYS A 250 13.98 7.25 -4.35
CA CYS A 250 13.63 8.64 -4.67
C CYS A 250 14.79 9.40 -5.33
N LEU A 251 16.01 9.25 -4.82
CA LEU A 251 17.20 9.88 -5.40
C LEU A 251 17.57 9.26 -6.75
N LYS A 252 17.43 7.93 -6.90
CA LYS A 252 17.68 7.20 -8.15
C LYS A 252 16.70 7.59 -9.27
N ALA A 253 15.44 7.85 -8.91
CA ALA A 253 14.43 8.36 -9.83
C ALA A 253 14.86 9.68 -10.49
N SER A 254 15.67 10.51 -9.81
CA SER A 254 16.20 11.76 -10.36
C SER A 254 15.10 12.73 -10.82
N GLU A 255 15.46 13.73 -11.61
CA GLU A 255 14.52 14.76 -12.06
C GLU A 255 13.58 14.25 -13.16
N HIS A 256 12.27 14.47 -12.98
CA HIS A 256 11.23 14.34 -13.99
C HIS A 256 10.17 15.44 -13.76
N PRO A 257 9.59 16.06 -14.81
CA PRO A 257 8.65 17.17 -14.64
C PRO A 257 7.41 16.88 -13.79
N ASN A 258 7.02 15.61 -13.70
CA ASN A 258 5.86 15.14 -12.94
C ASN A 258 6.22 14.40 -11.64
N LEU A 259 7.49 14.44 -11.21
CA LEU A 259 7.89 13.95 -9.89
C LEU A 259 8.09 15.13 -8.93
N ILE A 260 7.84 14.90 -7.64
CA ILE A 260 8.23 15.85 -6.60
C ILE A 260 9.76 16.01 -6.64
N LYS A 261 10.22 17.23 -6.91
CA LYS A 261 11.65 17.50 -7.10
C LYS A 261 12.43 17.36 -5.80
N ALA A 262 13.33 16.38 -5.74
CA ALA A 262 14.37 16.30 -4.72
C ALA A 262 15.40 17.43 -4.91
N LEU A 263 15.85 18.02 -3.80
CA LEU A 263 16.88 19.06 -3.77
C LEU A 263 18.17 18.57 -3.10
N GLY A 264 18.05 17.59 -2.21
CA GLY A 264 19.14 17.01 -1.44
C GLY A 264 18.59 16.04 -0.39
N TYR A 265 19.47 15.54 0.44
CA TYR A 265 19.12 14.61 1.51
C TYR A 265 19.84 14.95 2.80
N VAL A 266 19.30 14.49 3.92
CA VAL A 266 19.94 14.51 5.24
C VAL A 266 20.34 13.07 5.55
N ASP A 267 21.59 12.86 5.93
CA ASP A 267 22.13 11.57 6.36
C ASP A 267 23.04 11.78 7.58
N GLU A 268 22.40 11.92 8.74
CA GLU A 268 23.07 12.06 10.03
C GLU A 268 22.80 10.81 10.89
N GLU A 269 23.67 10.54 11.86
CA GLU A 269 23.65 9.31 12.67
C GLU A 269 22.27 9.00 13.29
N SER A 270 21.52 10.03 13.68
CA SER A 270 20.19 9.90 14.27
C SER A 270 19.03 10.20 13.32
N GLN A 271 19.29 10.68 12.09
CA GLN A 271 18.24 11.22 11.24
C GLN A 271 18.55 11.07 9.75
N LEU A 272 17.69 10.31 9.06
CA LEU A 272 17.56 10.35 7.60
C LEU A 272 16.50 11.37 7.20
N GLY A 273 16.73 12.09 6.10
CA GLY A 273 15.75 13.03 5.58
C GLY A 273 15.86 13.25 4.07
N LEU A 274 14.76 13.71 3.49
CA LEU A 274 14.68 14.11 2.09
C LEU A 274 14.26 15.59 2.02
N VAL A 275 15.07 16.40 1.35
CA VAL A 275 14.78 17.82 1.10
C VAL A 275 14.20 17.93 -0.29
N MET A 276 13.00 18.50 -0.38
CA MET A 276 12.22 18.59 -1.62
C MET A 276 11.78 20.02 -1.88
N GLU A 277 11.45 20.31 -3.13
CA GLU A 277 10.74 21.52 -3.49
C GLU A 277 9.39 21.58 -2.75
N LEU A 278 9.08 22.76 -2.21
CA LEU A 278 7.80 22.99 -1.56
C LEU A 278 6.69 22.99 -2.63
N ILE A 279 5.76 22.06 -2.52
CA ILE A 279 4.63 21.94 -3.43
C ILE A 279 3.73 23.18 -3.31
N SER A 280 3.34 23.75 -4.46
CA SER A 280 2.43 24.89 -4.51
C SER A 280 1.08 24.54 -3.90
N LYS A 281 0.42 25.51 -3.26
CA LYS A 281 -0.92 25.36 -2.68
C LYS A 281 -2.02 25.13 -3.73
N GLU A 282 -1.68 25.28 -5.01
CA GLU A 282 -2.58 24.98 -6.13
C GLU A 282 -2.76 23.49 -6.36
N PHE A 283 -1.89 22.65 -5.79
CA PHE A 283 -2.00 21.20 -5.89
C PHE A 283 -2.88 20.63 -4.77
N SER A 284 -3.75 19.69 -5.15
CA SER A 284 -4.57 18.87 -4.26
C SER A 284 -4.48 17.40 -4.64
N ASN A 285 -4.84 16.49 -3.73
CA ASN A 285 -4.88 15.06 -4.02
C ASN A 285 -5.88 14.78 -5.17
N LEU A 286 -5.49 13.90 -6.09
CA LEU A 286 -6.29 13.54 -7.26
C LEU A 286 -7.44 12.58 -6.90
N GLY A 287 -7.26 11.74 -5.88
CA GLY A 287 -8.27 10.79 -5.42
C GLY A 287 -8.23 10.54 -3.91
N LEU A 288 -9.13 9.70 -3.46
CA LEU A 288 -9.24 9.18 -2.10
C LEU A 288 -8.80 7.71 -2.07
N PRO A 289 -8.22 7.25 -0.94
CA PRO A 289 -7.69 5.89 -0.86
C PRO A 289 -8.80 4.83 -0.98
N PRO A 290 -8.43 3.54 -1.17
CA PRO A 290 -9.40 2.46 -1.24
C PRO A 290 -10.25 2.34 0.02
N SER A 291 -11.52 1.98 -0.16
CA SER A 291 -12.47 1.76 0.92
C SER A 291 -12.59 0.28 1.27
N LEU A 292 -13.31 -0.01 2.37
CA LEU A 292 -13.69 -1.39 2.69
C LEU A 292 -14.48 -2.06 1.54
N ALA A 293 -15.26 -1.28 0.77
CA ALA A 293 -16.06 -1.80 -0.35
C ALA A 293 -15.19 -2.10 -1.58
N THR A 294 -14.25 -1.22 -1.91
CA THR A 294 -13.42 -1.33 -3.12
C THR A 294 -12.17 -2.19 -2.93
N CYS A 295 -11.75 -2.44 -1.68
CA CYS A 295 -10.59 -3.23 -1.26
C CYS A 295 -9.22 -2.63 -1.69
N THR A 296 -9.04 -2.48 -2.99
CA THR A 296 -7.78 -2.12 -3.66
C THR A 296 -7.94 -0.96 -4.66
N ARG A 297 -9.17 -0.61 -5.06
CA ARG A 297 -9.45 0.48 -6.01
C ARG A 297 -9.69 1.80 -5.31
N ASP A 298 -9.20 2.89 -5.88
CA ASP A 298 -9.38 4.23 -5.33
C ASP A 298 -10.84 4.68 -5.40
N THR A 299 -11.14 5.71 -4.62
CA THR A 299 -12.44 6.38 -4.64
C THR A 299 -12.22 7.87 -4.91
N PHE A 300 -13.30 8.60 -5.17
CA PHE A 300 -13.24 10.04 -5.40
C PHE A 300 -14.31 10.73 -4.57
N GLU A 301 -14.17 12.03 -4.37
CA GLU A 301 -15.22 12.84 -3.74
C GLU A 301 -16.49 12.83 -4.60
N ASP A 302 -17.68 12.85 -3.96
CA ASP A 302 -18.98 12.66 -4.64
C ASP A 302 -19.25 13.64 -5.80
N ASN A 303 -18.63 14.82 -5.79
CA ASN A 303 -18.79 15.86 -6.84
C ASN A 303 -17.54 16.05 -7.69
N CYS A 304 -16.56 15.14 -7.59
CA CYS A 304 -15.35 15.18 -8.38
C CYS A 304 -15.71 14.98 -9.85
N GLN A 305 -15.35 15.94 -10.70
CA GLN A 305 -15.64 15.93 -12.12
C GLN A 305 -14.47 16.49 -12.91
N TYR A 306 -13.91 15.69 -13.81
CA TYR A 306 -12.82 16.11 -14.69
C TYR A 306 -13.25 16.11 -16.15
N ALA A 307 -12.76 17.10 -16.90
CA ALA A 307 -12.92 17.11 -18.36
C ALA A 307 -12.10 15.97 -18.99
N PRO A 308 -12.57 15.34 -20.08
CA PRO A 308 -11.84 14.27 -20.77
C PRO A 308 -10.40 14.65 -21.14
N GLU A 309 -10.15 15.88 -21.57
CA GLU A 309 -8.82 16.40 -21.94
C GLU A 309 -7.88 16.48 -20.73
N MET A 310 -8.43 16.82 -19.56
CA MET A 310 -7.67 16.87 -18.31
C MET A 310 -7.27 15.46 -17.88
N VAL A 311 -8.18 14.49 -17.95
CA VAL A 311 -7.86 13.09 -17.64
C VAL A 311 -6.83 12.53 -18.62
N LEU A 312 -6.95 12.82 -19.92
CA LEU A 312 -5.93 12.43 -20.91
C LEU A 312 -4.55 12.99 -20.54
N LYS A 313 -4.48 14.28 -20.18
CA LYS A 313 -3.22 14.92 -19.76
C LYS A 313 -2.62 14.23 -18.54
N ILE A 314 -3.44 13.97 -17.51
CA ILE A 314 -3.02 13.28 -16.28
C ILE A 314 -2.48 11.89 -16.60
N VAL A 315 -3.20 11.10 -17.40
CA VAL A 315 -2.80 9.73 -17.78
C VAL A 315 -1.50 9.74 -18.57
N LYS A 316 -1.34 10.67 -19.51
CA LYS A 316 -0.09 10.85 -20.29
C LYS A 316 1.09 11.16 -19.37
N GLN A 317 0.91 12.07 -18.42
CA GLN A 317 1.95 12.44 -17.46
C GLN A 317 2.31 11.28 -16.52
N MET A 318 1.33 10.50 -16.07
CA MET A 318 1.57 9.30 -15.27
C MET A 318 2.35 8.25 -16.08
N ALA A 319 1.92 7.93 -17.30
CA ALA A 319 2.61 6.97 -18.16
C ALA A 319 4.07 7.38 -18.44
N SER A 320 4.32 8.67 -18.72
CA SER A 320 5.67 9.22 -18.88
C SER A 320 6.52 9.05 -17.62
N THR A 321 5.92 9.31 -16.45
CA THR A 321 6.60 9.18 -15.16
C THR A 321 7.00 7.74 -14.88
N LEU A 322 6.09 6.78 -15.09
CA LEU A 322 6.38 5.36 -14.89
C LEU A 322 7.45 4.86 -15.87
N ALA A 323 7.38 5.27 -17.14
CA ALA A 323 8.40 4.91 -18.13
C ALA A 323 9.80 5.41 -17.71
N HIS A 324 9.87 6.64 -17.19
CA HIS A 324 11.10 7.22 -16.64
C HIS A 324 11.61 6.44 -15.42
N LEU A 325 10.75 6.09 -14.46
CA LEU A 325 11.13 5.29 -13.29
C LEU A 325 11.72 3.93 -13.70
N HIS A 326 11.08 3.23 -14.63
CA HIS A 326 11.58 1.96 -15.16
C HIS A 326 12.92 2.12 -15.90
N GLN A 327 13.11 3.21 -16.67
CA GLN A 327 14.41 3.52 -17.28
C GLN A 327 15.50 3.73 -16.22
N LYS A 328 15.13 4.28 -15.06
CA LYS A 328 16.00 4.44 -13.88
C LYS A 328 16.10 3.19 -13.02
N GLN A 329 15.52 2.06 -13.43
CA GLN A 329 15.49 0.81 -12.65
C GLN A 329 14.83 0.98 -11.28
N VAL A 330 13.75 1.75 -11.22
CA VAL A 330 12.91 1.92 -10.04
C VAL A 330 11.49 1.49 -10.40
N SER A 331 10.88 0.64 -9.58
CA SER A 331 9.43 0.44 -9.55
C SER A 331 8.87 1.28 -8.40
N HIS A 332 7.73 1.93 -8.61
CA HIS A 332 7.04 2.69 -7.59
C HIS A 332 6.23 1.79 -6.63
N GLY A 333 5.56 0.75 -7.16
CA GLY A 333 4.82 -0.23 -6.36
C GLY A 333 3.50 0.27 -5.72
N ASP A 334 3.13 1.54 -5.90
CA ASP A 334 1.93 2.16 -5.27
C ASP A 334 1.23 3.21 -6.14
N ILE A 335 1.00 2.85 -7.40
CA ILE A 335 0.41 3.73 -8.43
C ILE A 335 -1.08 3.89 -8.15
N TYR A 336 -1.47 5.08 -7.67
CA TYR A 336 -2.81 5.41 -7.24
C TYR A 336 -3.13 6.90 -7.45
N ALA A 337 -4.42 7.22 -7.56
CA ALA A 337 -4.91 8.59 -7.58
C ALA A 337 -4.72 9.29 -6.23
N HIS A 338 -4.89 8.58 -5.10
CA HIS A 338 -4.67 9.17 -3.78
C HIS A 338 -3.20 9.48 -3.45
N ASN A 339 -2.26 8.83 -4.15
CA ASN A 339 -0.82 9.11 -4.09
C ASN A 339 -0.37 10.13 -5.14
N SER A 340 -1.31 10.69 -5.91
CA SER A 340 -1.07 11.68 -6.95
C SER A 340 -1.67 13.03 -6.57
N MET A 341 -1.00 14.11 -6.95
CA MET A 341 -1.51 15.47 -6.78
C MET A 341 -1.71 16.13 -8.15
N ILE A 342 -2.73 16.98 -8.26
CA ILE A 342 -3.01 17.75 -9.48
C ILE A 342 -3.30 19.21 -9.15
N ASN A 343 -3.00 20.11 -10.09
CA ASN A 343 -3.45 21.50 -10.05
C ASN A 343 -4.68 21.73 -10.96
N SER A 344 -5.20 22.96 -10.98
CA SER A 344 -6.37 23.35 -11.79
C SER A 344 -6.16 23.24 -13.31
N GLN A 345 -4.91 23.13 -13.78
CA GLN A 345 -4.55 22.93 -15.17
C GLN A 345 -4.36 21.44 -15.53
N GLY A 346 -4.55 20.53 -14.57
CA GLY A 346 -4.31 19.10 -14.76
C GLY A 346 -2.82 18.74 -14.86
N ASP A 347 -1.92 19.56 -14.32
CA ASP A 347 -0.53 19.13 -14.15
C ASP A 347 -0.44 18.17 -12.97
N LEU A 348 0.10 16.99 -13.23
CA LEU A 348 0.34 15.93 -12.28
C LEU A 348 1.68 16.13 -11.56
N LEU A 349 1.66 15.98 -10.24
CA LEU A 349 2.82 15.66 -9.43
C LEU A 349 2.59 14.31 -8.76
N PHE A 350 3.52 13.39 -8.98
CA PHE A 350 3.51 12.06 -8.43
C PHE A 350 4.67 11.90 -7.43
N GLY A 351 4.41 11.17 -6.35
CA GLY A 351 5.37 10.95 -5.28
C GLY A 351 4.89 9.87 -4.33
N ASP A 352 5.52 9.84 -3.14
CA ASP A 352 5.42 8.76 -2.15
C ASP A 352 6.10 7.45 -2.57
N PHE A 353 7.43 7.47 -2.52
CA PHE A 353 8.28 6.33 -2.85
C PHE A 353 8.30 5.26 -1.74
N GLY A 354 7.37 5.29 -0.76
CA GLY A 354 7.35 4.37 0.36
C GLY A 354 7.42 2.91 -0.08
N ALA A 355 6.66 2.53 -1.11
CA ALA A 355 6.61 1.18 -1.66
C ALA A 355 7.64 0.91 -2.76
N ALA A 356 8.46 1.91 -3.11
CA ALA A 356 9.34 1.84 -4.26
C ALA A 356 10.45 0.81 -4.05
N THR A 357 10.84 0.15 -5.13
CA THR A 357 11.84 -0.91 -5.11
C THR A 357 12.90 -0.69 -6.19
N ASP A 358 14.16 -0.82 -5.79
CA ASP A 358 15.29 -0.85 -6.71
C ASP A 358 15.32 -2.19 -7.49
N LEU A 359 15.35 -2.08 -8.82
CA LEU A 359 15.28 -3.21 -9.74
C LEU A 359 16.64 -3.70 -10.23
N SER A 360 17.74 -3.06 -9.85
CA SER A 360 19.09 -3.39 -10.33
C SER A 360 19.51 -4.84 -10.02
N MET A 361 18.93 -5.45 -8.99
CA MET A 361 19.21 -6.83 -8.59
C MET A 361 18.40 -7.88 -9.40
N LEU A 362 17.39 -7.45 -10.14
CA LEU A 362 16.52 -8.34 -10.92
C LEU A 362 17.10 -8.61 -12.31
N THR A 363 16.79 -9.79 -12.86
CA THR A 363 17.11 -10.11 -14.26
C THR A 363 16.29 -9.25 -15.22
N PRO A 364 16.72 -9.06 -16.48
CA PRO A 364 15.93 -8.33 -17.48
C PRO A 364 14.50 -8.85 -17.64
N ASP A 365 14.31 -10.18 -17.62
CA ASP A 365 12.98 -10.80 -17.72
C ASP A 365 12.09 -10.46 -16.52
N GLN A 366 12.67 -10.47 -15.30
CA GLN A 366 11.94 -10.09 -14.09
C GLN A 366 11.58 -8.60 -14.08
N GLN A 367 12.49 -7.72 -14.54
CA GLN A 367 12.21 -6.31 -14.73
C GLN A 367 11.07 -6.10 -15.75
N GLN A 368 11.05 -6.90 -16.81
CA GLN A 368 10.01 -6.87 -17.83
C GLN A 368 8.64 -7.25 -17.27
N LEU A 369 8.56 -8.32 -16.47
CA LEU A 369 7.32 -8.76 -15.81
C LEU A 369 6.83 -7.73 -14.79
N LEU A 370 7.75 -7.11 -14.04
CA LEU A 370 7.41 -6.06 -13.08
C LEU A 370 6.85 -4.82 -13.76
N GLU A 371 7.40 -4.41 -14.91
CA GLU A 371 6.78 -3.36 -15.73
C GLU A 371 5.35 -3.74 -16.13
N GLY A 372 5.10 -5.00 -16.46
CA GLY A 372 3.75 -5.49 -16.73
C GLY A 372 2.80 -5.35 -15.53
N ILE A 373 3.30 -5.47 -14.29
CA ILE A 373 2.53 -5.24 -13.07
C ILE A 373 2.17 -3.75 -12.92
N GLU A 374 3.13 -2.84 -13.13
CA GLU A 374 2.87 -1.40 -13.06
C GLU A 374 1.97 -0.90 -14.19
N VAL A 375 2.08 -1.48 -15.38
CA VAL A 375 1.14 -1.23 -16.49
C VAL A 375 -0.27 -1.61 -16.09
N ARG A 376 -0.47 -2.70 -15.35
CA ARG A 376 -1.79 -3.06 -14.83
C ARG A 376 -2.30 -2.04 -13.82
N ALA A 377 -1.45 -1.57 -12.91
CA ALA A 377 -1.81 -0.52 -11.97
C ALA A 377 -2.20 0.79 -12.69
N LEU A 378 -1.48 1.16 -13.75
CA LEU A 378 -1.87 2.27 -14.63
C LEU A 378 -3.24 2.02 -15.28
N GLY A 379 -3.54 0.78 -15.70
CA GLY A 379 -4.86 0.40 -16.18
C GLY A 379 -5.96 0.65 -15.16
N TYR A 380 -5.74 0.29 -13.89
CA TYR A 380 -6.67 0.60 -12.81
C TYR A 380 -6.78 2.10 -12.53
N PHE A 381 -5.67 2.84 -12.56
CA PHE A 381 -5.64 4.29 -12.41
C PHE A 381 -6.49 4.99 -13.49
N ILE A 382 -6.38 4.56 -14.75
CA ILE A 382 -7.20 5.07 -15.86
C ILE A 382 -8.68 4.71 -15.64
N ASP A 383 -8.98 3.45 -15.31
CA ASP A 383 -10.34 2.96 -15.09
C ASP A 383 -11.02 3.68 -13.91
N ASP A 384 -10.28 3.96 -12.83
CA ASP A 384 -10.72 4.76 -11.68
C ASP A 384 -11.05 6.21 -12.12
N LEU A 385 -10.15 6.88 -12.84
CA LEU A 385 -10.38 8.26 -13.31
C LEU A 385 -11.56 8.37 -14.29
N LEU A 386 -11.83 7.34 -15.10
CA LEU A 386 -12.96 7.34 -16.04
C LEU A 386 -14.33 7.37 -15.33
N THR A 387 -14.38 6.99 -14.04
CA THR A 387 -15.62 7.05 -13.23
C THR A 387 -16.06 8.48 -12.88
N VAL A 388 -15.15 9.45 -12.97
CA VAL A 388 -15.35 10.86 -12.60
C VAL A 388 -15.23 11.82 -13.79
N VAL A 389 -15.33 11.33 -15.02
CA VAL A 389 -15.30 12.20 -16.22
C VAL A 389 -16.67 12.81 -16.49
N THR A 390 -16.71 14.09 -16.87
CA THR A 390 -17.95 14.86 -17.10
C THR A 390 -18.80 14.36 -18.26
N GLU A 391 -18.18 13.78 -19.29
CA GLU A 391 -18.86 13.33 -20.50
C GLU A 391 -18.08 12.19 -21.19
N GLN A 392 -18.78 11.44 -22.05
CA GLN A 392 -18.17 10.39 -22.86
C GLN A 392 -17.91 10.91 -24.27
N ASN A 393 -16.69 10.74 -24.77
CA ASN A 393 -16.28 11.15 -26.11
C ASN A 393 -15.19 10.20 -26.66
N ASP A 394 -14.57 10.56 -27.78
CA ASP A 394 -13.52 9.72 -28.39
C ASP A 394 -12.27 9.58 -27.48
N ILE A 395 -11.98 10.58 -26.63
CA ILE A 395 -10.89 10.52 -25.65
C ILE A 395 -11.20 9.48 -24.57
N THR A 396 -12.39 9.54 -23.96
CA THR A 396 -12.74 8.57 -22.90
C THR A 396 -12.83 7.15 -23.44
N LYS A 397 -13.29 6.97 -24.69
CA LYS A 397 -13.27 5.68 -25.36
C LYS A 397 -11.85 5.16 -25.58
N MET A 398 -10.95 6.00 -26.10
CA MET A 398 -9.54 5.63 -26.28
C MET A 398 -8.87 5.25 -24.95
N LEU A 399 -9.12 6.02 -23.89
CA LEU A 399 -8.60 5.73 -22.56
C LEU A 399 -9.16 4.41 -22.00
N ALA A 400 -10.45 4.14 -22.20
CA ALA A 400 -11.07 2.88 -21.78
C ALA A 400 -10.44 1.69 -22.53
N ASP A 401 -10.21 1.82 -23.84
CA ASP A 401 -9.55 0.78 -24.64
C ASP A 401 -8.11 0.52 -24.13
N ILE A 402 -7.34 1.59 -23.85
CA ILE A 402 -6.00 1.48 -23.24
C ILE A 402 -6.06 0.80 -21.87
N ALA A 403 -7.02 1.17 -21.02
CA ALA A 403 -7.19 0.54 -19.70
C ALA A 403 -7.46 -0.96 -19.84
N GLN A 404 -8.33 -1.38 -20.76
CA GLN A 404 -8.60 -2.80 -21.01
C GLN A 404 -7.37 -3.57 -21.49
N GLU A 405 -6.54 -2.99 -22.35
CA GLU A 405 -5.27 -3.59 -22.77
C GLU A 405 -4.29 -3.77 -21.61
N CYS A 406 -4.21 -2.78 -20.71
CA CYS A 406 -3.40 -2.83 -19.50
C CYS A 406 -3.89 -3.90 -18.50
N LEU A 407 -5.20 -4.16 -18.48
CA LEU A 407 -5.86 -5.09 -17.57
C LEU A 407 -5.90 -6.55 -18.06
N VAL A 408 -5.28 -6.87 -19.20
CA VAL A 408 -5.15 -8.25 -19.70
C VAL A 408 -4.49 -9.16 -18.66
N LEU A 409 -5.06 -10.35 -18.46
CA LEU A 409 -4.62 -11.31 -17.43
C LEU A 409 -3.24 -11.93 -17.71
N ASN A 410 -2.86 -12.06 -18.98
CA ASN A 410 -1.51 -12.47 -19.33
C ASN A 410 -0.57 -11.24 -19.28
N SER A 411 0.34 -11.21 -18.30
CA SER A 411 1.26 -10.09 -18.09
C SER A 411 2.16 -9.80 -19.29
N GLU A 412 2.59 -10.82 -20.04
CA GLU A 412 3.43 -10.66 -21.24
C GLU A 412 2.69 -10.03 -22.43
N LYS A 413 1.36 -10.04 -22.40
CA LYS A 413 0.51 -9.42 -23.45
C LYS A 413 0.13 -7.98 -23.15
N ARG A 414 0.50 -7.45 -21.98
CA ARG A 414 0.28 -6.04 -21.64
C ARG A 414 1.25 -5.17 -22.45
N PRO A 415 0.83 -3.97 -22.89
CA PRO A 415 1.71 -3.06 -23.61
C PRO A 415 2.89 -2.63 -22.74
N ARG A 416 3.99 -2.22 -23.37
CA ARG A 416 5.12 -1.59 -22.65
C ARG A 416 4.79 -0.14 -22.30
N LEU A 417 5.37 0.39 -21.23
CA LEU A 417 5.20 1.80 -20.85
C LEU A 417 5.65 2.74 -21.97
N SER A 418 6.73 2.41 -22.68
CA SER A 418 7.20 3.18 -23.84
C SER A 418 6.19 3.23 -25.00
N GLU A 419 5.42 2.16 -25.19
CA GLU A 419 4.36 2.09 -26.21
C GLU A 419 3.16 2.94 -25.80
N LEU A 420 2.78 2.90 -24.51
CA LEU A 420 1.71 3.72 -23.95
C LEU A 420 2.03 5.21 -24.05
N VAL A 421 3.25 5.62 -23.71
CA VAL A 421 3.71 7.02 -23.82
C VAL A 421 3.65 7.53 -25.26
N SER A 422 3.84 6.66 -26.26
CA SER A 422 3.79 7.05 -27.67
C SER A 422 2.35 7.17 -28.21
N ARG A 423 1.38 6.50 -27.56
CA ARG A 423 -0.04 6.47 -27.96
C ARG A 423 -0.87 7.57 -27.30
N LEU A 424 -0.45 8.01 -26.10
CA LEU A 424 -1.04 9.09 -25.31
C LEU A 424 -0.39 10.43 -25.67
#